data_AF-A0A4R8IAA0-F1
#
_entry.id   AF-A0A4R8IAA0-F1
#
_cell.length_a   1.000
_cell.length_b   1.000
_cell.length_c   1.000
_cell.angle_alpha   90.00
_cell.angle_beta   90.00
_cell.angle_gamma   90.00
#
_symmetry.space_group_name_H-M   'P 1'
#
loop_
_entity.id
_entity.type
_entity.pdbx_description
1 polymer ?
#
loop_
_entity_poly.entity_id
_entity_poly.type
_entity_poly.pdbx_seq_one_letter_code
_entity_poly.pdbx_strand_id
1 'polypeptide(L)' 'MIPQSFKDIVSNVENAGLLQTIAMIIFILFFLIVIYVVLNRPKKYYSEEENAPLEKDEDDKWTL' A
#
# COMPACT_ATOMS: atom_id res chain seq x y z
N MET A 1 -26.77 12.65 -16.73
CA MET A 1 -27.88 12.14 -15.89
C MET A 1 -27.35 10.90 -15.20
N ILE A 2 -27.22 10.89 -13.88
CA ILE A 2 -26.90 9.66 -13.16
C ILE A 2 -28.03 8.68 -13.49
N PRO A 3 -27.73 7.44 -13.95
CA PRO A 3 -28.79 6.52 -14.34
C PRO A 3 -29.76 6.35 -13.16
N GLN A 4 -31.06 6.43 -13.42
CA GLN A 4 -32.08 6.43 -12.36
C GLN A 4 -31.95 5.19 -11.46
N SER A 5 -31.49 4.07 -12.01
CA SER A 5 -31.15 2.84 -11.28
C SER A 5 -30.13 3.06 -10.15
N PHE A 6 -29.11 3.90 -10.34
CA PHE A 6 -28.15 4.22 -9.28
C PHE A 6 -28.78 5.10 -8.21
N LYS A 7 -29.63 6.04 -8.63
CA LYS A 7 -30.35 6.90 -7.69
C LYS A 7 -31.30 6.06 -6.84
N ASP A 8 -32.00 5.09 -7.41
CA ASP A 8 -32.90 4.20 -6.68
C ASP A 8 -32.14 3.26 -5.73
N ILE A 9 -30.98 2.73 -6.11
CA ILE A 9 -30.15 1.90 -5.22
C ILE A 9 -29.64 2.70 -4.01
N VAL A 10 -29.19 3.93 -4.23
CA VAL A 10 -28.71 4.82 -3.15
C VAL A 10 -29.88 5.35 -2.30
N SER A 11 -31.04 5.56 -2.92
CA SER A 11 -32.25 6.06 -2.25
C SER A 11 -33.08 4.95 -1.58
N ASN A 12 -32.72 3.68 -1.75
CA ASN A 12 -33.35 2.56 -1.06
C ASN A 12 -32.82 2.48 0.39
N VAL A 13 -33.31 3.40 1.22
CA VAL A 13 -32.81 3.72 2.57
C VAL A 13 -32.97 2.56 3.56
N GLU A 14 -33.86 1.60 3.28
CA GLU A 14 -34.18 0.49 4.19
C GLU A 14 -32.93 -0.30 4.62
N ASN A 15 -31.99 -0.51 3.70
CA ASN A 15 -30.72 -1.20 3.99
C ASN A 15 -29.50 -0.27 3.91
N ALA A 16 -29.70 1.04 3.74
CA ALA A 16 -28.59 2.00 3.61
C ALA A 16 -27.70 2.00 4.86
N GLY A 17 -28.30 1.85 6.05
CA GLY A 17 -27.54 1.69 7.30
C GLY A 17 -26.64 0.45 7.30
N LEU A 18 -27.15 -0.71 6.87
CA LEU A 18 -26.37 -1.95 6.77
C LEU A 18 -25.25 -1.84 5.74
N LEU A 19 -25.54 -1.32 4.55
CA LEU A 19 -24.55 -1.12 3.50
C LEU A 19 -23.44 -0.15 3.94
N GLN A 20 -23.82 0.93 4.64
CA GLN A 20 -22.87 1.86 5.25
C GLN A 20 -21.97 1.19 6.29
N THR A 21 -22.54 0.38 7.18
CA THR A 21 -21.76 -0.36 8.20
C THR A 21 -20.78 -1.35 7.53
N ILE A 22 -21.24 -2.08 6.51
CA ILE A 22 -20.39 -3.00 5.75
C ILE A 22 -19.26 -2.23 5.04
N ALA A 23 -19.58 -1.10 4.40
CA ALA A 23 -18.58 -0.27 3.74
C ALA A 23 -17.51 0.25 4.72
N MET A 24 -17.92 0.68 5.92
CA MET A 24 -16.99 1.09 6.98
C MET A 24 -16.06 -0.04 7.42
N ILE A 25 -16.61 -1.25 7.62
CA ILE A 25 -15.82 -2.42 8.03
C ILE A 25 -14.82 -2.80 6.94
N ILE A 26 -15.26 -2.84 5.67
CA ILE A 26 -14.37 -3.15 4.53
C ILE A 26 -13.26 -2.12 4.42
N PHE A 27 -13.57 -0.83 4.58
CA PHE A 27 -12.58 0.24 4.52
C PHE A 27 -11.50 0.08 5.60
N ILE A 28 -11.91 -0.22 6.83
CA ILE A 28 -10.97 -0.46 7.95
C ILE A 28 -10.12 -1.70 7.68
N LEU A 29 -10.73 -2.81 7.24
CA LEU A 29 -10.01 -4.05 6.92
C LEU A 29 -9.00 -3.83 5.79
N PHE A 30 -9.39 -3.12 4.73
CA PHE A 30 -8.48 -2.75 3.66
C PHE A 30 -7.26 -1.99 4.20
N PHE A 31 -7.49 -1.02 5.09
CA PHE A 31 -6.43 -0.23 5.69
C PHE A 31 -5.47 -1.09 6.54
N LEU A 32 -6.01 -2.01 7.34
CA LEU A 32 -5.21 -2.95 8.14
C LEU A 32 -4.36 -3.87 7.26
N ILE A 33 -4.92 -4.37 6.15
CA ILE A 33 -4.20 -5.20 5.19
C ILE A 33 -3.03 -4.41 4.58
N VAL A 34 -3.27 -3.17 4.15
CA VAL A 34 -2.22 -2.30 3.59
C VAL A 34 -1.10 -2.06 4.61
N ILE A 35 -1.46 -1.72 5.85
CA ILE A 35 -0.46 -1.54 6.93
C ILE A 35 0.34 -2.82 7.14
N TYR A 36 -0.33 -3.97 7.22
CA TYR A 36 0.33 -5.26 7.39
C TYR A 36 1.30 -5.56 6.24
N VAL A 37 0.88 -5.34 4.99
CA VAL A 37 1.73 -5.52 3.80
C VAL A 37 2.95 -4.59 3.84
N VAL A 38 2.77 -3.34 4.25
CA VAL A 38 3.87 -2.36 4.35
C VAL A 38 4.85 -2.72 5.47
N LEU A 39 4.35 -3.19 6.63
CA LEU A 39 5.22 -3.60 7.74
C LEU A 39 5.96 -4.91 7.45
N ASN A 40 5.30 -5.86 6.79
CA ASN A 40 5.91 -7.12 6.37
C ASN A 40 6.83 -6.95 5.16
N ARG A 41 6.78 -5.83 4.44
CA ARG A 41 7.75 -5.57 3.37
C ARG A 41 9.15 -5.58 4.00
N PRO A 42 10.00 -6.55 3.61
CA PRO A 42 11.30 -6.68 4.22
C PRO A 42 12.12 -5.42 3.92
N LYS A 43 12.62 -4.76 4.97
CA LYS A 43 13.57 -3.64 4.86
C LYS A 43 14.91 -4.02 4.22
N LYS A 44 15.07 -5.29 3.83
CA LYS A 44 16.31 -5.95 3.42
C LYS A 44 16.77 -5.63 1.99
N TYR A 45 16.12 -4.72 1.26
CA TYR A 45 16.59 -4.33 -0.08
C TYR A 45 18.02 -3.79 -0.10
N TYR A 46 18.51 -3.26 1.03
CA TYR A 46 19.88 -2.79 1.17
C TYR A 46 20.78 -3.73 1.96
N SER A 47 20.31 -4.90 2.41
CA SER A 47 21.18 -5.75 3.24
C SER A 47 22.31 -6.43 2.46
N GLU A 48 22.18 -6.51 1.12
CA GLU A 48 23.28 -6.90 0.25
C GLU A 48 24.23 -5.71 -0.02
N GLU A 49 23.69 -4.50 -0.16
CA GLU A 49 24.43 -3.24 -0.36
C GLU A 49 25.18 -2.77 0.91
N GLU A 50 24.58 -2.94 2.10
CA GLU A 50 25.17 -2.62 3.41
C GLU A 50 26.35 -3.55 3.76
N ASN A 51 26.34 -4.77 3.22
CA ASN A 51 27.43 -5.73 3.34
C ASN A 51 28.27 -5.82 2.06
N ALA A 52 27.97 -4.98 1.06
CA ALA A 52 28.80 -4.92 -0.12
C ALA A 52 30.18 -4.42 0.34
N PRO A 53 31.27 -5.11 -0.04
CA PRO A 53 32.60 -4.58 0.21
C PRO A 53 32.63 -3.18 -0.42
N LEU A 54 33.15 -2.20 0.32
CA LEU A 54 33.39 -0.86 -0.20
C LEU A 54 34.05 -1.02 -1.58
N GLU A 55 33.43 -0.44 -2.62
CA GLU A 55 34.06 -0.36 -3.93
C GLU A 55 35.43 0.24 -3.69
N LYS A 56 36.48 -0.55 -3.96
CA LYS A 56 37.84 -0.04 -3.86
C LYS A 56 37.89 1.12 -4.82
N ASP A 57 38.22 2.31 -4.32
CA ASP A 57 38.59 3.43 -5.16
C ASP A 57 39.63 2.92 -6.16
N GLU A 58 39.26 2.76 -7.44
CA GLU A 58 40.18 2.38 -8.52
C GLU A 58 41.10 3.57 -8.89
N ASP A 59 41.38 4.46 -7.94
CA ASP A 59 42.17 5.68 -8.10
C ASP A 59 43.59 5.56 -7.52
N ASP A 60 44.04 4.35 -7.16
CA ASP A 60 45.47 4.05 -6.92
C ASP A 60 46.21 3.67 -8.21
N LYS A 61 45.87 4.35 -9.32
CA LYS A 61 46.65 4.35 -10.56
C LYS A 61 47.10 5.77 -10.93
N TRP A 62 47.62 6.52 -9.96
CA TRP A 62 48.63 7.53 -10.27
C TRP A 62 49.98 6.84 -10.45
N THR A 63 50.25 6.42 -11.68
CA THR A 63 51.59 5.98 -12.09
C THR A 63 52.50 7.20 -12.25
N LEU A 64 53.58 7.22 -11.45
CA LEU A 64 54.85 7.98 -11.60
C LEU A 64 54.78 9.51 -11.62
#